data_AF-A0A0F5YMU9-F1
#
_entry.id   AF-A0A0F5YMU9-F1
#
_cell.length_a   1.000
_cell.length_b   1.000
_cell.length_c   1.000
_cell.angle_alpha   90.00
_cell.angle_beta   90.00
_cell.angle_gamma   90.00
#
_symmetry.space_group_name_H-M   'P 1'
#
loop_
_entity.id
_entity.type
_entity.pdbx_description
1 polymer ?
#
loop_
_entity_poly.entity_id
_entity_poly.type
_entity_poly.pdbx_seq_one_letter_code
_entity_poly.pdbx_strand_id
1 'polypeptide(L)'
;MEVIIIITVLLLILATLYFLGQQQKKKIKKAIETHIKEISQNPENDDAYEKLLEAWKPKYLLIKEIKKYYLQVLKLCQTHSSKAKIWRLARELAENQLIILNKKYKISFDKQQEEKIFKLLKTNLFNEINNREIRSDIVLMFYLIGEIQPSETKNMYDMALKMLEENPNSKEMKTLALDLGRLHYCVNRGTNTLSLYDEQAIQNDIITRMDSN
;
A
#
# COMPACT_ATOMS: atom_id res chain seq x y z
N MET A 1 14.20 45.39 -30.29
CA MET A 1 13.57 44.31 -31.09
C MET A 1 14.07 42.94 -30.68
N GLU A 2 15.39 42.72 -30.56
CA GLU A 2 15.97 41.41 -30.23
C GLU A 2 15.46 40.79 -28.92
N VAL A 3 15.32 41.58 -27.84
CA VAL A 3 14.78 41.08 -26.55
C VAL A 3 13.35 40.56 -26.67
N ILE A 4 12.51 41.21 -27.49
CA ILE A 4 11.11 40.80 -27.72
C ILE A 4 11.07 39.48 -28.51
N ILE A 5 11.97 39.31 -29.48
CA ILE A 5 12.10 38.07 -30.27
C ILE A 5 12.56 36.92 -29.36
N ILE A 6 13.54 37.14 -28.48
CA ILE A 6 14.01 36.12 -27.53
C ILE A 6 12.88 35.69 -26.59
N ILE A 7 12.13 36.65 -26.03
CA ILE A 7 11.02 36.36 -25.12
C ILE A 7 9.91 35.57 -25.84
N THR A 8 9.54 35.96 -27.05
CA THR A 8 8.49 35.27 -27.82
C THR A 8 8.88 33.84 -28.19
N VAL A 9 10.12 33.61 -28.62
CA VAL A 9 10.63 32.26 -28.88
C VAL A 9 10.61 31.41 -27.61
N LEU A 10 11.02 31.97 -26.47
CA LEU A 10 11.06 31.26 -25.19
C LEU A 10 9.65 30.89 -24.70
N LEU A 11 8.68 31.78 -24.86
CA LEU A 11 7.27 31.48 -24.58
C LEU A 11 6.71 30.37 -25.48
N LEU A 12 7.11 30.34 -26.75
CA LEU A 12 6.65 29.32 -27.71
C LEU A 12 7.23 27.94 -27.37
N ILE A 13 8.50 27.88 -26.94
CA ILE A 13 9.13 26.66 -26.43
C ILE A 13 8.41 26.17 -25.18
N LEU A 14 8.15 27.06 -24.21
CA LEU A 14 7.43 26.70 -22.98
C LEU A 14 6.01 26.18 -23.26
N ALA A 15 5.28 26.83 -24.17
CA ALA A 15 3.95 26.38 -24.59
C ALA A 15 3.98 25.00 -25.24
N THR A 16 4.99 24.73 -26.08
CA THR A 16 5.17 23.43 -26.75
C THR A 16 5.50 22.34 -25.75
N LEU A 17 6.42 22.59 -24.81
CA LEU A 17 6.76 21.66 -23.73
C LEU A 17 5.57 21.36 -22.82
N TYR A 18 4.79 22.40 -22.48
CA TYR A 18 3.55 22.24 -21.72
C TYR A 18 2.55 21.34 -22.46
N PHE A 19 2.32 21.59 -23.75
CA PHE A 19 1.41 20.80 -24.57
C PHE A 19 1.85 19.33 -24.68
N LEU A 20 3.13 19.08 -24.93
CA LEU A 20 3.71 17.73 -24.96
C LEU A 20 3.53 17.01 -23.61
N GLY A 21 3.74 17.73 -22.50
CA GLY A 21 3.49 17.20 -21.16
C GLY A 21 2.03 16.78 -20.94
N GLN A 22 1.06 17.57 -21.41
CA GLN A 22 -0.37 17.23 -21.31
C GLN A 22 -0.74 16.01 -22.19
N GLN A 23 -0.20 15.94 -23.40
CA GLN A 23 -0.36 14.79 -24.30
C GLN A 23 0.17 13.50 -23.65
N GLN A 24 1.38 13.56 -23.09
CA GLN A 24 1.98 12.41 -22.39
C GLN A 24 1.15 12.01 -21.18
N LYS A 25 0.71 12.97 -20.36
CA LYS A 25 -0.18 12.73 -19.22
C LYS A 25 -1.46 12.01 -19.62
N LYS A 26 -2.10 12.43 -20.73
CA LYS A 26 -3.33 11.78 -21.25
C LYS A 26 -3.06 10.33 -21.68
N LYS A 27 -1.94 10.07 -22.37
CA LYS A 27 -1.55 8.71 -22.78
C LYS A 27 -1.33 7.80 -21.58
N ILE A 28 -0.59 8.29 -20.57
CA ILE A 28 -0.32 7.53 -19.34
C ILE A 28 -1.62 7.17 -18.61
N LYS A 29 -2.53 8.14 -18.42
CA LYS A 29 -3.83 7.89 -17.79
C LYS A 29 -4.61 6.78 -18.48
N LYS A 30 -4.68 6.85 -19.82
CA LYS A 30 -5.38 5.84 -20.63
C LYS A 30 -4.74 4.47 -20.48
N ALA A 31 -3.41 4.38 -20.46
CA ALA A 31 -2.69 3.13 -20.26
C ALA A 31 -3.01 2.51 -18.90
N ILE A 32 -2.92 3.30 -17.80
CA ILE A 32 -3.26 2.83 -16.45
C ILE A 32 -4.70 2.32 -16.38
N GLU A 33 -5.67 3.08 -16.90
CA GLU A 33 -7.08 2.67 -16.90
C GLU A 33 -7.32 1.40 -17.71
N THR A 34 -6.61 1.24 -18.83
CA THR A 34 -6.68 0.05 -19.68
C THR A 34 -6.15 -1.17 -18.93
N HIS A 35 -4.95 -1.10 -18.36
CA HIS A 35 -4.33 -2.24 -17.69
C HIS A 35 -5.02 -2.61 -16.38
N ILE A 36 -5.54 -1.64 -15.61
CA ILE A 36 -6.41 -1.93 -14.45
C ILE A 36 -7.66 -2.71 -14.90
N LYS A 37 -8.28 -2.33 -16.02
CA LYS A 37 -9.44 -3.04 -16.56
C LYS A 37 -9.08 -4.44 -17.04
N GLU A 38 -7.95 -4.61 -17.70
CA GLU A 38 -7.45 -5.92 -18.15
C GLU A 38 -7.23 -6.86 -16.96
N ILE A 39 -6.57 -6.40 -15.89
CA ILE A 39 -6.38 -7.18 -14.65
C ILE A 39 -7.73 -7.50 -14.01
N SER A 40 -8.66 -6.54 -13.99
CA SER A 40 -10.01 -6.76 -13.46
C SER A 40 -10.75 -7.89 -14.17
N GLN A 41 -10.58 -8.01 -15.49
CA GLN A 41 -11.24 -9.01 -16.33
C GLN A 41 -10.51 -10.35 -16.33
N ASN A 42 -9.18 -10.32 -16.28
CA ASN A 42 -8.33 -11.50 -16.24
C ASN A 42 -7.16 -11.28 -15.26
N PRO A 43 -7.32 -11.66 -13.98
CA PRO A 43 -6.29 -11.46 -12.97
C PRO A 43 -5.04 -12.34 -13.18
N GLU A 44 -5.05 -13.27 -14.13
CA GLU A 44 -3.88 -14.08 -14.50
C GLU A 44 -3.07 -13.48 -15.66
N ASN A 45 -3.47 -12.32 -16.19
CA ASN A 45 -2.78 -11.66 -17.30
C ASN A 45 -1.51 -10.94 -16.83
N ASP A 46 -0.38 -11.67 -16.75
CA ASP A 46 0.91 -11.15 -16.27
C ASP A 46 1.40 -9.90 -17.03
N ASP A 47 1.20 -9.85 -18.34
CA ASP A 47 1.58 -8.72 -19.19
C ASP A 47 0.85 -7.42 -18.79
N ALA A 48 -0.40 -7.52 -18.31
CA ALA A 48 -1.13 -6.35 -17.83
C ALA A 48 -0.54 -5.78 -16.53
N TYR A 49 0.01 -6.61 -15.64
CA TYR A 49 0.68 -6.14 -14.42
C TYR A 49 1.97 -5.40 -14.74
N GLU A 50 2.81 -5.98 -15.59
CA GLU A 50 4.06 -5.35 -16.02
C GLU A 50 3.81 -4.01 -16.72
N LYS A 51 2.88 -3.98 -17.67
CA LYS A 51 2.50 -2.76 -18.38
C LYS A 51 1.90 -1.71 -17.45
N LEU A 52 1.13 -2.12 -16.44
CA LEU A 52 0.61 -1.20 -15.44
C LEU A 52 1.74 -0.55 -14.63
N LEU A 53 2.70 -1.35 -14.15
CA LEU A 53 3.87 -0.84 -13.42
C LEU A 53 4.70 0.12 -14.28
N GLU A 54 4.94 -0.22 -15.55
CA GLU A 54 5.62 0.66 -16.51
C GLU A 54 4.88 1.98 -16.73
N ALA A 55 3.56 1.93 -16.95
CA ALA A 55 2.72 3.11 -17.10
C ALA A 55 2.71 3.98 -15.83
N TRP A 56 3.00 3.40 -14.67
CA TRP A 56 3.04 4.10 -13.38
C TRP A 56 4.40 4.76 -13.07
N LYS A 57 5.50 4.37 -13.74
CA LYS A 57 6.84 4.98 -13.55
C LYS A 57 6.88 6.52 -13.67
N PRO A 58 6.24 7.18 -14.66
CA PRO A 58 6.26 8.65 -14.82
C PRO A 58 5.34 9.38 -13.82
N LYS A 59 5.44 9.02 -12.55
CA LYS A 59 4.55 9.41 -11.45
C LYS A 59 4.39 10.90 -11.20
N TYR A 60 5.42 11.67 -11.49
CA TYR A 60 5.41 13.12 -11.33
C TYR A 60 4.37 13.79 -12.24
N LEU A 61 3.98 13.16 -13.36
CA LEU A 61 2.92 13.64 -14.25
C LEU A 61 1.51 13.35 -13.70
N LEU A 62 1.39 12.42 -12.75
CA LEU A 62 0.12 11.92 -12.20
C LEU A 62 -0.11 12.30 -10.74
N ILE A 63 0.69 13.22 -10.19
CA ILE A 63 0.68 13.61 -8.77
C ILE A 63 -0.73 13.84 -8.21
N LYS A 64 -1.63 14.45 -8.98
CA LYS A 64 -3.01 14.75 -8.53
C LYS A 64 -3.97 13.56 -8.64
N GLU A 65 -3.69 12.62 -9.53
CA GLU A 65 -4.60 11.53 -9.90
C GLU A 65 -4.17 10.17 -9.34
N ILE A 66 -2.95 10.05 -8.87
CA ILE A 66 -2.36 8.78 -8.45
C ILE A 66 -3.16 8.07 -7.34
N LYS A 67 -3.71 8.82 -6.38
CA LYS A 67 -4.58 8.27 -5.33
C LYS A 67 -5.80 7.58 -5.92
N LYS A 68 -6.42 8.19 -6.93
CA LYS A 68 -7.60 7.63 -7.61
C LYS A 68 -7.27 6.28 -8.22
N TYR A 69 -6.11 6.16 -8.88
CA TYR A 69 -5.70 4.88 -9.47
C TYR A 69 -5.32 3.86 -8.42
N TYR A 70 -4.63 4.28 -7.35
CA TYR A 70 -4.29 3.38 -6.25
C TYR A 70 -5.54 2.77 -5.58
N LEU A 71 -6.57 3.59 -5.34
CA LEU A 71 -7.86 3.12 -4.83
C LEU A 71 -8.55 2.12 -5.78
N GLN A 72 -8.37 2.26 -7.10
CA GLN A 72 -8.88 1.25 -8.06
C GLN A 72 -8.13 -0.07 -7.93
N VAL A 73 -6.81 -0.05 -7.74
CA VAL A 73 -6.03 -1.28 -7.51
C VAL A 73 -6.43 -1.95 -6.19
N LEU A 74 -6.69 -1.17 -5.12
CA LEU A 74 -7.24 -1.73 -3.88
C LEU A 74 -8.61 -2.37 -4.07
N LYS A 75 -9.45 -1.81 -4.96
CA LYS A 75 -10.73 -2.43 -5.33
C LYS A 75 -10.52 -3.77 -6.06
N LEU A 76 -9.46 -3.91 -6.87
CA LEU A 76 -9.08 -5.20 -7.45
C LEU A 76 -8.69 -6.20 -6.34
N CYS A 77 -7.90 -5.75 -5.35
CA CYS A 77 -7.54 -6.60 -4.20
C CYS A 77 -8.79 -7.10 -3.48
N GLN A 78 -9.79 -6.25 -3.26
CA GLN A 78 -11.04 -6.67 -2.63
C GLN A 78 -11.86 -7.64 -3.50
N THR A 79 -11.87 -7.44 -4.81
CA THR A 79 -12.64 -8.28 -5.75
C THR A 79 -12.01 -9.66 -5.91
N HIS A 80 -10.68 -9.70 -5.86
CA HIS A 80 -9.85 -10.88 -6.13
C HIS A 80 -8.94 -11.16 -4.93
N SER A 81 -9.52 -11.23 -3.72
CA SER A 81 -8.77 -11.24 -2.46
C SER A 81 -7.76 -12.37 -2.31
N SER A 82 -8.00 -13.51 -2.94
CA SER A 82 -7.10 -14.67 -2.89
C SER A 82 -5.95 -14.60 -3.90
N LYS A 83 -5.90 -13.58 -4.76
CA LYS A 83 -4.88 -13.43 -5.81
C LYS A 83 -3.69 -12.62 -5.33
N ALA A 84 -2.64 -13.31 -4.88
CA ALA A 84 -1.45 -12.67 -4.32
C ALA A 84 -0.76 -11.67 -5.26
N LYS A 85 -0.76 -11.92 -6.57
CA LYS A 85 -0.20 -10.99 -7.57
C LYS A 85 -0.82 -9.58 -7.50
N ILE A 86 -2.10 -9.45 -7.17
CA ILE A 86 -2.78 -8.16 -7.08
C ILE A 86 -2.37 -7.41 -5.81
N TRP A 87 -2.22 -8.14 -4.69
CA TRP A 87 -1.71 -7.57 -3.45
C TRP A 87 -0.26 -7.10 -3.59
N ARG A 88 0.57 -7.89 -4.27
CA ARG A 88 1.95 -7.52 -4.59
C ARG A 88 2.01 -6.25 -5.44
N LEU A 89 1.19 -6.16 -6.48
CA LEU A 89 1.04 -4.94 -7.29
C LEU A 89 0.65 -3.75 -6.41
N ALA A 90 -0.35 -3.90 -5.53
CA ALA A 90 -0.76 -2.83 -4.62
C ALA A 90 0.37 -2.39 -3.68
N ARG A 91 1.14 -3.34 -3.13
CA ARG A 91 2.32 -3.03 -2.30
C ARG A 91 3.36 -2.26 -3.12
N GLU A 92 3.73 -2.75 -4.30
CA GLU A 92 4.75 -2.10 -5.14
C GLU A 92 4.36 -0.69 -5.55
N LEU A 93 3.08 -0.47 -5.86
CA LEU A 93 2.56 0.86 -6.14
C LEU A 93 2.60 1.76 -4.89
N ALA A 94 2.35 1.23 -3.70
CA ALA A 94 2.48 1.99 -2.46
C ALA A 94 3.94 2.38 -2.17
N GLU A 95 4.85 1.40 -2.19
CA GLU A 95 6.29 1.59 -1.91
C GLU A 95 6.92 2.61 -2.85
N ASN A 96 6.72 2.42 -4.15
CA ASN A 96 7.41 3.20 -5.17
C ASN A 96 6.87 4.63 -5.27
N GLN A 97 5.70 4.95 -4.71
CA GLN A 97 4.97 6.14 -5.11
C GLN A 97 4.40 6.92 -3.93
N LEU A 98 3.63 6.27 -3.05
CA LEU A 98 2.95 6.98 -1.96
C LEU A 98 3.94 7.53 -0.94
N ILE A 99 4.99 6.77 -0.59
CA ILE A 99 6.05 7.28 0.29
C ILE A 99 6.74 8.49 -0.33
N ILE A 100 7.16 8.38 -1.59
CA ILE A 100 7.91 9.46 -2.27
C ILE A 100 7.04 10.70 -2.40
N LEU A 101 5.76 10.53 -2.72
CA LEU A 101 4.84 11.65 -2.87
C LEU A 101 4.42 12.28 -1.54
N ASN A 102 4.24 11.47 -0.50
CA ASN A 102 3.98 11.98 0.85
C ASN A 102 5.19 12.78 1.37
N LYS A 103 6.40 12.20 1.31
CA LYS A 103 7.63 12.87 1.77
C LYS A 103 7.96 14.14 0.98
N LYS A 104 7.84 14.11 -0.35
CA LYS A 104 8.29 15.22 -1.22
C LYS A 104 7.24 16.28 -1.47
N TYR A 105 5.96 15.91 -1.52
CA TYR A 105 4.87 16.80 -1.94
C TYR A 105 3.74 16.91 -0.92
N LYS A 106 3.86 16.30 0.27
CA LYS A 106 2.84 16.27 1.34
C LYS A 106 1.48 15.77 0.84
N ILE A 107 1.52 14.76 -0.02
CA ILE A 107 0.32 14.14 -0.58
C ILE A 107 -0.04 12.94 0.29
N SER A 108 -0.91 13.18 1.28
CA SER A 108 -1.52 12.15 2.13
C SER A 108 -2.96 11.90 1.70
N PHE A 109 -3.50 10.70 1.94
CA PHE A 109 -4.93 10.46 1.77
C PHE A 109 -5.72 11.36 2.74
N ASP A 110 -6.98 11.66 2.40
CA ASP A 110 -7.84 12.29 3.41
C ASP A 110 -8.25 11.24 4.47
N LYS A 111 -8.63 11.70 5.67
CA LYS A 111 -8.95 10.83 6.79
C LYS A 111 -10.00 9.75 6.45
N GLN A 112 -10.99 10.08 5.62
CA GLN A 112 -12.03 9.15 5.22
C GLN A 112 -11.48 8.06 4.28
N GLN A 113 -10.59 8.43 3.36
CA GLN A 113 -9.88 7.49 2.49
C GLN A 113 -8.95 6.58 3.31
N GLU A 114 -8.20 7.14 4.25
CA GLU A 114 -7.32 6.38 5.15
C GLU A 114 -8.10 5.33 5.95
N GLU A 115 -9.23 5.71 6.54
CA GLU A 115 -10.09 4.78 7.29
C GLU A 115 -10.63 3.65 6.40
N LYS A 116 -11.04 3.97 5.15
CA LYS A 116 -11.49 2.96 4.18
C LYS A 116 -10.39 2.00 3.80
N ILE A 117 -9.18 2.51 3.55
CA ILE A 117 -8.01 1.68 3.23
C ILE A 117 -7.66 0.80 4.42
N PHE A 118 -7.57 1.37 5.62
CA PHE A 118 -7.27 0.63 6.85
C PHE A 118 -8.28 -0.50 7.08
N LYS A 119 -9.58 -0.22 6.96
CA LYS A 119 -10.63 -1.22 7.08
C LYS A 119 -10.50 -2.33 6.05
N LEU A 120 -10.20 -2.00 4.79
CA LEU A 120 -9.99 -2.98 3.72
C LEU A 120 -8.80 -3.89 4.03
N LEU A 121 -7.65 -3.29 4.37
CA LEU A 121 -6.43 -4.03 4.70
C LEU A 121 -6.65 -4.95 5.90
N LYS A 122 -7.25 -4.42 6.98
CA LYS A 122 -7.54 -5.19 8.19
C LYS A 122 -8.43 -6.38 7.89
N THR A 123 -9.53 -6.16 7.17
CA THR A 123 -10.48 -7.23 6.85
C THR A 123 -9.81 -8.35 6.06
N ASN A 124 -9.02 -8.00 5.04
CA ASN A 124 -8.34 -8.99 4.20
C ASN A 124 -7.17 -9.68 4.93
N LEU A 125 -6.47 -9.00 5.84
CA LEU A 125 -5.42 -9.60 6.65
C LEU A 125 -5.92 -10.84 7.41
N PHE A 126 -7.11 -10.72 8.02
CA PHE A 126 -7.72 -11.81 8.80
C PHE A 126 -8.43 -12.83 7.92
N ASN A 127 -9.01 -12.43 6.79
CA ASN A 127 -9.63 -13.38 5.85
C ASN A 127 -8.59 -14.27 5.17
N GLU A 128 -7.41 -13.73 4.87
CA GLU A 128 -6.33 -14.42 4.16
C GLU A 128 -5.31 -15.03 5.14
N ILE A 129 -5.79 -15.49 6.31
CA ILE A 129 -4.92 -15.99 7.38
C ILE A 129 -4.07 -17.20 6.98
N ASN A 130 -4.51 -17.97 5.99
CA ASN A 130 -3.74 -19.12 5.50
C ASN A 130 -2.82 -18.75 4.33
N ASN A 131 -2.91 -17.52 3.81
CA ASN A 131 -2.11 -17.03 2.70
C ASN A 131 -1.01 -16.08 3.19
N ARG A 132 0.14 -16.67 3.55
CA ARG A 132 1.27 -15.91 4.08
C ARG A 132 1.72 -14.78 3.17
N GLU A 133 1.75 -15.01 1.85
CA GLU A 133 2.20 -14.02 0.88
C GLU A 133 1.33 -12.76 0.93
N ILE A 134 0.01 -12.94 0.88
CA ILE A 134 -0.96 -11.84 0.93
C ILE A 134 -0.88 -11.10 2.26
N ARG A 135 -0.80 -11.82 3.38
CA ARG A 135 -0.66 -11.18 4.69
C ARG A 135 0.59 -10.31 4.77
N SER A 136 1.73 -10.82 4.30
CA SER A 136 2.99 -10.06 4.33
C SER A 136 2.87 -8.79 3.50
N ASP A 137 2.26 -8.83 2.31
CA ASP A 137 2.02 -7.63 1.50
C ASP A 137 1.07 -6.65 2.21
N ILE A 138 0.00 -7.13 2.87
CA ILE A 138 -0.94 -6.29 3.63
C ILE A 138 -0.27 -5.64 4.84
N VAL A 139 0.52 -6.39 5.62
CA VAL A 139 1.26 -5.87 6.77
C VAL A 139 2.26 -4.81 6.33
N LEU A 140 2.97 -5.04 5.22
CA LEU A 140 3.85 -4.04 4.64
C LEU A 140 3.07 -2.77 4.27
N MET A 141 1.93 -2.91 3.60
CA MET A 141 1.09 -1.76 3.24
C MET A 141 0.61 -0.93 4.44
N PHE A 142 0.39 -1.53 5.61
CA PHE A 142 0.11 -0.78 6.83
C PHE A 142 1.24 0.18 7.21
N TYR A 143 2.52 -0.21 7.01
CA TYR A 143 3.64 0.71 7.22
C TYR A 143 3.75 1.82 6.17
N LEU A 144 3.11 1.66 5.00
CA LEU A 144 3.32 2.53 3.85
C LEU A 144 2.26 3.63 3.69
N ILE A 145 1.00 3.38 4.09
CA ILE A 145 -0.16 4.14 3.57
C ILE A 145 -0.74 5.18 4.55
N GLY A 146 -0.33 5.23 5.81
CA GLY A 146 -0.78 6.30 6.70
C GLY A 146 -0.35 6.18 8.16
N GLU A 147 -0.72 7.18 8.95
CA GLU A 147 -0.55 7.16 10.41
C GLU A 147 -1.64 6.27 11.04
N ILE A 148 -1.30 5.01 11.26
CA ILE A 148 -2.18 4.09 11.99
C ILE A 148 -2.15 4.46 13.46
N GLN A 149 -3.32 4.51 14.09
CA GLN A 149 -3.37 4.82 15.52
C GLN A 149 -2.80 3.66 16.34
N PRO A 150 -2.02 3.93 17.41
CA PRO A 150 -1.51 2.88 18.30
C PRO A 150 -2.62 1.96 18.85
N SER A 151 -3.81 2.50 19.10
CA SER A 151 -4.97 1.73 19.54
C SER A 151 -5.47 0.74 18.49
N GLU A 152 -5.40 1.09 17.20
CA GLU A 152 -5.83 0.22 16.11
C GLU A 152 -4.89 -0.97 15.92
N THR A 153 -3.58 -0.71 15.95
CA THR A 153 -2.57 -1.79 15.89
C THR A 153 -2.63 -2.68 17.12
N LYS A 154 -2.83 -2.11 18.31
CA LYS A 154 -3.04 -2.88 19.54
C LYS A 154 -4.25 -3.80 19.42
N ASN A 155 -5.38 -3.28 18.95
CA ASN A 155 -6.60 -4.07 18.76
C ASN A 155 -6.38 -5.23 17.78
N MET A 156 -5.61 -5.03 16.71
CA MET A 156 -5.28 -6.12 15.78
C MET A 156 -4.38 -7.17 16.44
N TYR A 157 -3.38 -6.73 17.21
CA TYR A 157 -2.48 -7.63 17.93
C TYR A 157 -3.23 -8.46 18.98
N ASP A 158 -4.09 -7.83 19.80
CA ASP A 158 -4.94 -8.50 20.79
C ASP A 158 -5.85 -9.54 20.12
N MET A 159 -6.42 -9.23 18.95
CA MET A 159 -7.21 -10.19 18.16
C MET A 159 -6.38 -11.40 17.73
N ALA A 160 -5.16 -11.18 17.23
CA ALA A 160 -4.29 -12.27 16.81
C ALA A 160 -3.85 -13.16 17.99
N LEU A 161 -3.57 -12.57 19.16
CA LEU A 161 -3.28 -13.32 20.39
C LEU A 161 -4.48 -14.16 20.83
N LYS A 162 -5.70 -13.63 20.75
CA LYS A 162 -6.92 -14.39 21.06
C LYS A 162 -7.12 -15.55 20.09
N MET A 163 -6.92 -15.34 18.79
CA MET A 163 -7.02 -16.42 17.80
C MET A 163 -5.95 -17.51 18.01
N LEU A 164 -4.76 -17.13 18.47
CA LEU A 164 -3.70 -18.06 18.86
C LEU A 164 -4.08 -18.83 20.13
N GLU A 165 -4.65 -18.18 21.14
CA GLU A 165 -5.13 -18.83 22.36
C GLU A 165 -6.21 -19.89 22.05
N GLU A 166 -7.11 -19.60 21.11
CA GLU A 166 -8.11 -20.56 20.63
C GLU A 166 -7.49 -21.70 19.79
N ASN A 167 -6.30 -21.50 19.23
CA ASN A 167 -5.61 -22.44 18.33
C ASN A 167 -4.09 -22.49 18.59
N PRO A 168 -3.65 -22.96 19.77
CA PRO A 168 -2.28 -22.74 20.26
C PRO A 168 -1.20 -23.42 19.39
N ASN A 169 -1.58 -24.47 18.65
CA ASN A 169 -0.68 -25.19 17.76
C ASN A 169 -0.63 -24.61 16.33
N SER A 170 -1.42 -23.57 16.00
CA SER A 170 -1.43 -22.99 14.66
C SER A 170 -0.20 -22.14 14.40
N LYS A 171 0.60 -22.56 13.43
CA LYS A 171 1.75 -21.80 12.93
C LYS A 171 1.32 -20.46 12.31
N GLU A 172 0.17 -20.43 11.66
CA GLU A 172 -0.40 -19.26 11.00
C GLU A 172 -0.79 -18.20 12.04
N MET A 173 -1.47 -18.58 13.12
CA MET A 173 -1.83 -17.67 14.22
C MET A 173 -0.58 -17.12 14.92
N LYS A 174 0.41 -17.98 15.17
CA LYS A 174 1.69 -17.55 15.77
C LYS A 174 2.41 -16.53 14.90
N THR A 175 2.45 -16.77 13.59
CA THR A 175 3.09 -15.85 12.64
C THR A 175 2.32 -14.53 12.57
N LEU A 176 0.98 -14.58 12.54
CA LEU A 176 0.15 -13.38 12.54
C LEU A 176 0.32 -12.55 13.81
N ALA A 177 0.33 -13.19 14.99
CA ALA A 177 0.58 -12.52 16.26
C ALA A 177 1.95 -11.84 16.28
N LEU A 178 2.98 -12.51 15.76
CA LEU A 178 4.32 -11.93 15.63
C LEU A 178 4.31 -10.70 14.71
N ASP A 179 3.75 -10.81 13.50
CA ASP A 179 3.72 -9.72 12.52
C ASP A 179 2.94 -8.49 13.05
N LEU A 180 1.81 -8.73 13.72
CA LEU A 180 0.98 -7.65 14.28
C LEU A 180 1.55 -7.08 15.57
N GLY A 181 2.23 -7.88 16.39
CA GLY A 181 2.99 -7.38 17.54
C GLY A 181 4.08 -6.42 17.08
N ARG A 182 4.86 -6.81 16.07
CA ARG A 182 5.89 -5.95 15.46
C ARG A 182 5.32 -4.65 14.90
N LEU A 183 4.19 -4.72 14.21
CA LEU A 183 3.47 -3.54 13.73
C LEU A 183 3.07 -2.63 14.90
N HIS A 184 2.46 -3.19 15.95
CA HIS A 184 2.03 -2.44 17.12
C HIS A 184 3.18 -1.72 17.83
N TYR A 185 4.26 -2.44 18.14
CA TYR A 185 5.39 -1.84 18.87
C TYR A 185 6.13 -0.78 18.03
N CYS A 186 6.28 -0.97 16.71
CA CYS A 186 6.83 0.07 15.84
C CYS A 186 5.96 1.34 15.87
N VAL A 187 4.64 1.19 15.69
CA VAL A 187 3.71 2.33 15.68
C VAL A 187 3.68 3.03 17.04
N ASN A 188 3.61 2.27 18.13
CA ASN A 188 3.53 2.82 19.49
C ASN A 188 4.77 3.64 19.88
N ARG A 189 5.95 3.25 19.40
CA ARG A 189 7.20 4.01 19.63
C ARG A 189 7.33 5.24 18.74
N GLY A 190 6.53 5.35 17.67
CA GLY A 190 6.76 6.33 16.61
C GLY A 190 8.05 6.08 15.83
N THR A 191 8.60 4.87 15.89
CA THR A 191 9.84 4.47 15.21
C THR A 191 9.63 3.19 14.41
N ASN A 192 10.25 3.09 13.23
CA ASN A 192 10.19 1.86 12.42
C ASN A 192 11.14 0.75 12.91
N THR A 193 11.57 0.81 14.17
CA THR A 193 12.57 -0.09 14.76
C THR A 193 12.04 -0.68 16.06
N LEU A 194 12.17 -1.99 16.20
CA LEU A 194 11.89 -2.71 17.43
C LEU A 194 13.11 -2.71 18.34
N SER A 195 12.88 -2.63 19.64
CA SER A 195 13.91 -2.95 20.63
C SER A 195 13.91 -4.45 20.96
N LEU A 196 14.99 -4.93 21.56
CA LEU A 196 15.06 -6.29 22.09
C LEU A 196 13.96 -6.55 23.13
N TYR A 197 13.58 -5.54 23.93
CA TYR A 197 12.50 -5.66 24.91
C TYR A 197 11.13 -5.82 24.24
N ASP A 198 10.89 -5.17 23.10
CA ASP A 198 9.64 -5.29 22.37
C ASP A 198 9.50 -6.69 21.77
N GLU A 199 10.57 -7.21 21.14
CA GLU A 199 10.60 -8.59 20.65
C GLU A 199 10.38 -9.60 21.78
N GLN A 200 11.05 -9.41 22.93
CA GLN A 200 10.86 -10.29 24.10
C GLN A 200 9.41 -10.23 24.63
N ALA A 201 8.81 -9.05 24.70
CA ALA A 201 7.42 -8.90 25.13
C ALA A 201 6.46 -9.65 24.20
N ILE A 202 6.63 -9.50 22.88
CA ILE A 202 5.84 -10.23 21.88
C ILE A 202 5.99 -11.74 22.06
N GLN A 203 7.22 -12.24 22.27
CA GLN A 203 7.44 -13.66 22.50
C GLN A 203 6.76 -14.15 23.79
N ASN A 204 6.85 -13.38 24.88
CA ASN A 204 6.21 -13.73 26.16
C ASN A 204 4.69 -13.79 26.03
N ASP A 205 4.08 -12.83 25.35
CA ASP A 205 2.64 -12.83 25.08
C ASP A 205 2.22 -14.08 24.30
N ILE A 206 2.96 -14.41 23.22
CA ILE A 206 2.72 -15.59 22.39
C ILE A 206 2.83 -16.88 23.21
N ILE A 207 3.91 -17.03 24.00
CA ILE A 207 4.14 -18.22 24.84
C ILE A 207 2.99 -18.37 25.84
N THR A 208 2.62 -17.29 26.52
CA THR A 208 1.55 -17.30 27.51
C THR A 208 0.23 -17.81 26.90
N ARG A 209 -0.10 -17.40 25.67
CA ARG A 209 -1.32 -17.85 24.99
C ARG A 209 -1.26 -19.29 24.48
N MET A 210 -0.06 -19.79 24.16
CA MET A 210 0.11 -21.19 23.78
C MET A 210 -0.05 -22.14 24.96
N ASP A 211 0.32 -21.70 26.17
CA ASP A 211 0.27 -22.50 27.41
C ASP A 211 -1.06 -22.38 28.18
N SER A 212 -2.01 -21.59 27.70
CA SER A 212 -3.28 -21.29 28.39
C SER A 212 -4.37 -22.37 28.25
N ASN A 213 -4.06 -23.52 27.64
CA ASN A 213 -4.95 -24.70 27.49
C ASN A 213 -4.20 -25.99 27.84
#